data_AF-A0A177BD76-F1
#
_entry.id   AF-A0A177BD76-F1
#
_cell.length_a   1.000
_cell.length_b   1.000
_cell.length_c   1.000
_cell.angle_alpha   90.00
_cell.angle_beta   90.00
_cell.angle_gamma   90.00
#
_symmetry.space_group_name_H-M   'P 1'
#
loop_
_entity.id
_entity.type
_entity.pdbx_description
1 polymer ?
#
loop_
_entity_poly.entity_id
_entity_poly.type
_entity_poly.pdbx_seq_one_letter_code
_entity_poly.pdbx_strand_id
1 'polypeptide(L)'
;MCTTVKVIQRLVLSADMIGEALVPYYRQLLPIFNIFKAKNENIGDNIDYAQQKKMNLGDLVNECLEILEKTGGSDAFINIKYMVPTYESNKYN
;
A
#
# COMPACT_ATOMS: atom_id res chain seq x y z
N MET A 1 4.21 -12.35 3.66
CA MET A 1 3.74 -10.95 3.61
C MET A 1 3.49 -10.46 2.20
N CYS A 2 4.43 -10.54 1.25
CA CYS A 2 4.17 -10.11 -0.14
C CYS A 2 2.94 -10.77 -0.77
N THR A 3 2.71 -12.07 -0.53
CA THR A 3 1.52 -12.78 -1.00
C THR A 3 0.22 -12.17 -0.45
N THR A 4 0.20 -11.82 0.84
CA THR A 4 -0.98 -11.21 1.49
C THR A 4 -1.31 -9.86 0.89
N VAL A 5 -0.30 -9.01 0.65
CA VAL A 5 -0.49 -7.70 0.02
C VAL A 5 -1.03 -7.87 -1.42
N LYS A 6 -0.49 -8.82 -2.20
CA LYS A 6 -1.01 -9.16 -3.53
C LYS A 6 -2.47 -9.65 -3.51
N VAL A 7 -2.84 -10.43 -2.50
CA VAL A 7 -4.23 -10.88 -2.33
C VAL A 7 -5.15 -9.69 -2.02
N ILE A 8 -4.72 -8.76 -1.16
CA ILE A 8 -5.50 -7.54 -0.86
C ILE A 8 -5.67 -6.68 -2.11
N GLN A 9 -4.60 -6.46 -2.89
CA GLN A 9 -4.68 -5.73 -4.16
C GLN A 9 -5.69 -6.39 -5.11
N ARG A 10 -5.62 -7.72 -5.26
CA ARG A 10 -6.54 -8.45 -6.14
C ARG A 10 -7.98 -8.46 -5.64
N LEU A 11 -8.19 -8.48 -4.31
CA LEU A 11 -9.51 -8.39 -3.70
C LEU A 11 -10.14 -7.03 -4.01
N VAL A 12 -9.42 -5.94 -3.77
CA VAL A 12 -9.90 -4.57 -4.00
C VAL A 12 -10.26 -4.33 -5.48
N LEU A 13 -9.49 -4.92 -6.39
CA LEU A 13 -9.70 -4.82 -7.83
C LEU A 13 -10.73 -5.82 -8.39
N SER A 14 -11.28 -6.73 -7.56
CA SER A 14 -12.14 -7.81 -8.04
C SER A 14 -13.60 -7.40 -8.28
N ALA A 15 -14.07 -6.36 -7.60
CA ALA A 15 -15.40 -5.80 -7.81
C ALA A 15 -15.45 -4.33 -7.40
N ASP A 16 -16.39 -3.60 -8.00
CA ASP A 16 -16.67 -2.21 -7.65
C ASP A 16 -17.12 -2.10 -6.17
N MET A 17 -16.83 -0.96 -5.54
CA MET A 17 -17.16 -0.63 -4.13
C MET A 17 -16.39 -1.41 -3.04
N ILE A 18 -15.59 -2.44 -3.36
CA ILE A 18 -14.81 -3.16 -2.34
C ILE A 18 -13.83 -2.22 -1.64
N GLY A 19 -13.17 -1.32 -2.38
CA GLY A 19 -12.26 -0.32 -1.82
C GLY A 19 -12.94 0.55 -0.77
N GLU A 20 -14.13 1.06 -1.06
CA GLU A 20 -14.92 1.88 -0.13
C GLU A 20 -15.34 1.08 1.11
N ALA A 21 -15.78 -0.17 0.93
CA ALA A 21 -16.17 -1.05 2.02
C ALA A 21 -15.00 -1.39 2.97
N LEU A 22 -13.75 -1.29 2.51
CA LEU A 22 -12.56 -1.56 3.31
C LEU A 22 -12.10 -0.37 4.16
N VAL A 23 -12.53 0.86 3.86
CA VAL A 23 -12.12 2.08 4.58
C VAL A 23 -12.32 1.99 6.10
N PRO A 24 -13.45 1.48 6.63
CA PRO A 24 -13.64 1.32 8.08
C PRO A 24 -12.60 0.42 8.76
N TYR A 25 -12.01 -0.51 8.00
CA TYR A 25 -11.05 -1.51 8.48
C TYR A 25 -9.59 -1.06 8.35
N TYR A 26 -9.32 0.10 7.72
CA TYR A 26 -7.95 0.62 7.55
C TYR A 26 -7.20 0.75 8.88
N ARG A 27 -7.90 1.05 9.98
CA ARG A 27 -7.29 1.15 11.32
C ARG A 27 -6.67 -0.15 11.81
N GLN A 28 -7.20 -1.28 11.38
CA GLN A 28 -6.72 -2.61 11.76
C GLN A 28 -5.66 -3.11 10.76
N LEU A 29 -5.85 -2.82 9.47
CA LEU A 29 -5.03 -3.38 8.39
C LEU A 29 -3.72 -2.61 8.17
N LEU A 30 -3.78 -1.28 8.16
CA LEU A 30 -2.68 -0.42 7.71
C LEU A 30 -1.50 -0.23 8.70
N PRO A 31 -1.62 -0.40 10.03
CA PRO A 31 -0.47 -0.30 10.92
C PRO A 31 0.68 -1.26 10.54
N ILE A 32 0.33 -2.44 10.05
CA ILE A 32 1.31 -3.44 9.58
C ILE A 32 2.02 -2.95 8.31
N PHE A 33 1.30 -2.26 7.41
CA PHE A 33 1.87 -1.71 6.18
C PHE A 33 2.88 -0.59 6.48
N ASN A 34 2.64 0.21 7.52
CA ASN A 34 3.57 1.25 7.94
C ASN A 34 4.95 0.68 8.36
N ILE A 35 4.95 -0.46 9.07
CA ILE A 35 6.19 -1.15 9.48
C ILE A 35 7.00 -1.60 8.26
N PHE A 36 6.33 -2.15 7.24
CA PHE A 36 7.00 -2.66 6.05
C PHE A 36 7.42 -1.56 5.08
N LYS A 37 6.67 -0.45 4.99
CA LYS A 37 7.06 0.74 4.22
C LYS A 37 8.34 1.38 4.78
N ALA A 38 8.52 1.37 6.10
CA ALA A 38 9.75 1.84 6.75
C ALA A 38 10.94 0.89 6.58
N LYS A 39 10.70 -0.35 6.15
CA LYS A 39 11.73 -1.39 6.00
C LYS A 39 12.34 -1.47 4.59
N ASN A 40 12.15 -0.44 3.76
CA ASN A 40 12.88 -0.31 2.50
C ASN A 40 14.38 -0.29 2.84
N GLU A 41 15.11 -1.32 2.39
CA GLU A 41 16.54 -1.43 2.66
C GLU A 41 17.26 -0.21 2.11
N ASN A 42 17.93 0.54 2.99
CA ASN A 42 18.72 1.68 2.60
C ASN A 42 20.11 1.17 2.21
N ILE A 43 20.24 0.72 0.97
CA ILE A 43 21.42 0.01 0.43
C ILE A 43 22.59 0.95 0.07
N GLY A 44 22.44 2.26 0.25
CA GLY A 44 23.45 3.25 -0.10
C GLY A 44 23.72 3.27 -1.61
N ASP A 45 24.98 3.39 -2.01
CA ASP A 45 25.41 3.36 -3.43
C ASP A 45 25.41 1.95 -4.06
N ASN A 46 24.94 0.93 -3.35
CA ASN A 46 24.86 -0.42 -3.90
C ASN A 46 23.63 -0.57 -4.81
N ILE A 47 23.85 -1.12 -6.00
CA ILE A 47 22.77 -1.42 -6.95
C ILE A 47 22.07 -2.72 -6.50
N ASP A 48 20.77 -2.63 -6.19
CA ASP A 48 19.95 -3.82 -5.90
C ASP A 48 19.58 -4.55 -7.18
N TYR A 49 20.33 -5.60 -7.48
CA TYR A 49 20.02 -6.51 -8.59
C TYR A 49 18.77 -7.38 -8.34
N ALA A 50 18.22 -7.42 -7.11
CA ALA A 50 16.98 -8.15 -6.80
C ALA A 50 15.70 -7.37 -7.13
N GLN A 51 15.79 -6.10 -7.54
CA GLN A 51 14.66 -5.32 -8.09
C GLN A 51 13.96 -6.05 -9.25
N GLN A 52 14.70 -6.79 -10.09
CA GLN A 52 14.15 -7.58 -11.19
C GLN A 52 13.07 -8.59 -10.74
N LYS A 53 13.11 -9.05 -9.48
CA LYS A 53 12.15 -10.04 -8.96
C LYS A 53 10.85 -9.42 -8.40
N LYS A 54 10.69 -8.09 -8.42
CA LYS A 54 9.51 -7.39 -7.84
C LYS A 54 9.15 -7.89 -6.43
N MET A 55 10.15 -8.20 -5.61
CA MET A 55 9.94 -8.69 -4.24
C MET A 55 10.20 -7.63 -3.18
N ASN A 56 10.48 -6.38 -3.57
CA ASN A 56 10.54 -5.30 -2.61
C ASN A 56 9.15 -5.09 -2.01
N LEU A 57 9.03 -5.46 -0.73
CA LEU A 57 7.80 -5.37 0.02
C LEU A 57 7.39 -3.92 0.25
N GLY A 58 8.34 -2.99 0.34
CA GLY A 58 8.06 -1.56 0.47
C GLY A 58 7.34 -1.01 -0.76
N ASP A 59 7.84 -1.34 -1.95
CA ASP A 59 7.23 -0.93 -3.22
C ASP A 59 5.84 -1.54 -3.41
N LEU A 60 5.69 -2.83 -3.07
CA LEU A 60 4.41 -3.52 -3.12
C LEU A 60 3.37 -2.94 -2.14
N VAL A 61 3.82 -2.52 -0.96
CA VAL A 61 2.96 -1.83 0.01
C VAL A 61 2.55 -0.46 -0.53
N ASN A 62 3.46 0.30 -1.13
CA ASN A 62 3.13 1.59 -1.75
C ASN A 62 2.08 1.43 -2.85
N GLU A 63 2.29 0.49 -3.79
CA GLU A 63 1.33 0.19 -4.85
C GLU A 63 -0.04 -0.21 -4.26
N CYS A 64 -0.06 -1.00 -3.19
CA CYS A 64 -1.31 -1.36 -2.52
C CYS A 64 -2.01 -0.15 -1.90
N LEU A 65 -1.28 0.77 -1.26
CA LEU A 65 -1.85 1.99 -0.68
C LEU A 65 -2.46 2.90 -1.76
N GLU A 66 -1.82 3.00 -2.92
CA GLU A 66 -2.36 3.74 -4.07
C GLU A 66 -3.65 3.13 -4.61
N ILE A 67 -3.72 1.81 -4.73
CA ILE A 67 -4.96 1.12 -5.15
C ILE A 67 -6.08 1.39 -4.14
N LEU A 68 -5.78 1.32 -2.85
CA LEU A 68 -6.74 1.61 -1.77
C LEU A 68 -7.21 3.08 -1.79
N GLU A 69 -6.33 4.03 -2.09
CA GLU A 69 -6.71 5.45 -2.26
C GLU A 69 -7.59 5.67 -3.51
N LYS A 70 -7.22 5.06 -4.64
CA LYS A 70 -7.94 5.20 -5.91
C LYS A 70 -9.34 4.59 -5.86
N THR A 71 -9.53 3.51 -5.11
CA THR A 71 -10.79 2.76 -5.03
C THR A 71 -11.63 3.03 -3.78
N GLY A 72 -11.05 3.65 -2.73
CA GLY A 72 -11.71 3.84 -1.44
C GLY A 72 -12.55 5.12 -1.30
N GLY A 73 -12.82 5.84 -2.38
CA GLY A 73 -13.66 7.04 -2.36
C GLY A 73 -12.97 8.29 -1.80
N SER A 74 -13.77 9.28 -1.36
CA SER A 74 -13.27 10.59 -0.89
C SER A 74 -12.46 10.50 0.41
N ASP A 75 -12.82 9.57 1.28
CA ASP A 75 -12.28 9.50 2.64
C ASP A 75 -11.09 8.54 2.77
N ALA A 76 -10.71 7.85 1.69
CA ALA A 76 -9.62 6.89 1.71
C ALA A 76 -8.29 7.54 2.10
N PHE A 77 -7.95 8.66 1.46
CA PHE A 77 -6.66 9.32 1.67
C PHE A 77 -6.46 9.74 3.12
N ILE A 78 -7.46 10.39 3.74
CA ILE A 78 -7.36 10.85 5.13
C ILE A 78 -7.18 9.67 6.09
N ASN A 79 -7.93 8.58 5.90
CA ASN A 79 -7.79 7.37 6.73
C ASN A 79 -6.43 6.68 6.53
N ILE A 80 -5.92 6.62 5.31
CA ILE A 80 -4.59 6.10 5.01
C ILE A 80 -3.51 6.96 5.69
N LYS A 81 -3.60 8.29 5.56
CA LYS A 81 -2.62 9.24 6.12
C LYS A 81 -2.56 9.18 7.65
N TYR A 82 -3.69 8.94 8.32
CA TYR A 82 -3.73 8.72 9.76
C TYR A 82 -3.00 7.44 10.21
N MET A 83 -3.01 6.38 9.39
CA MET A 83 -2.38 5.10 9.74
C MET A 83 -0.95 4.95 9.23
N VAL A 84 -0.64 5.59 8.10
CA VAL A 84 0.67 5.58 7.45
C VAL A 84 1.09 7.03 7.20
N PRO A 85 1.66 7.73 8.20
CA PRO A 85 1.96 9.16 8.10
C PRO A 85 2.93 9.53 6.97
N THR A 86 3.78 8.57 6.58
CA THR A 86 4.77 8.71 5.50
C THR A 86 4.19 8.50 4.11
N TYR A 87 2.91 8.13 3.97
CA TYR A 87 2.27 7.98 2.66
C TYR A 87 1.99 9.35 2.02
N GLU A 88 2.24 9.47 0.73
CA GLU A 88 1.95 10.64 -0.08
C GLU A 88 0.99 10.26 -1.20
N SER A 89 -0.02 11.11 -1.44
CA SER A 89 -1.06 10.81 -2.43
C SER A 89 -0.48 10.76 -3.83
N ASN A 90 -0.88 9.75 -4.59
CA ASN A 90 -0.50 9.58 -6.00
C ASN A 90 -1.74 9.57 -6.92
N LYS A 91 -2.81 10.25 -6.51
CA LYS A 91 -4.10 10.26 -7.24
C LYS A 91 -4.07 11.06 -8.55
N TYR A 92 -3.05 11.89 -8.75
CA TYR A 92 -2.97 12.87 -9.86
C TYR A 92 -1.73 12.72 -10.77
N ASN A 93 -0.87 11.72 -10.57
CA ASN A 93 0.18 11.36 -11.54
C ASN A 93 -0.28 10.19 -12.41
#